data_AF-A0A433J2V8-F1
#
_entry.id   AF-A0A433J2V8-F1
#
_cell.length_a   1.000
_cell.length_b   1.000
_cell.length_c   1.000
_cell.angle_alpha   90.00
_cell.angle_beta   90.00
_cell.angle_gamma   90.00
#
_symmetry.space_group_name_H-M   'P 1'
#
loop_
_entity.id
_entity.type
_entity.pdbx_description
1 polymer ?
#
loop_
_entity_poly.entity_id
_entity_poly.type
_entity_poly.pdbx_seq_one_letter_code
_entity_poly.pdbx_strand_id
1 'polypeptide(L)'
;MDHQDDRTRRGNGGGTERGRAASSGAVPYGVSDSRAPDYRAIAQQFASLSAAAARQARATGDDELERLAQRLDTCADAILDDLDRERTRLSA
;
A
#
# COMPACT_ATOMS: atom_id res chain seq x y z
N MET A 1 -2.37 -53.00 50.58
CA MET A 1 -2.83 -53.57 49.30
C MET A 1 -2.24 -52.72 48.20
N ASP A 2 -1.18 -53.24 47.59
CA ASP A 2 -0.59 -52.79 46.34
C ASP A 2 -1.57 -52.95 45.17
N HIS A 3 -1.51 -52.05 44.18
CA HIS A 3 -1.54 -52.29 42.71
C HIS A 3 -1.72 -50.94 41.99
N GLN A 4 -0.68 -50.45 41.29
CA GLN A 4 -0.49 -50.54 39.83
C GLN A 4 -1.44 -49.62 39.03
N ASP A 5 -0.96 -48.54 38.43
CA ASP A 5 -0.26 -48.42 37.13
C ASP A 5 -1.20 -48.09 35.97
N ASP A 6 -0.88 -46.97 35.33
CA ASP A 6 -0.79 -46.75 33.89
C ASP A 6 -1.91 -47.26 32.96
N ARG A 7 -2.73 -46.33 32.47
CA ARG A 7 -3.23 -46.35 31.08
C ARG A 7 -3.30 -44.95 30.47
N THR A 8 -2.21 -44.59 29.81
CA THR A 8 -2.15 -43.95 28.49
C THR A 8 -3.46 -43.62 27.72
N ARG A 9 -3.54 -42.34 27.30
CA ARG A 9 -3.71 -41.84 25.91
C ARG A 9 -5.02 -42.12 25.14
N ARG A 10 -5.90 -41.10 24.99
CA ARG A 10 -6.51 -40.68 23.69
C ARG A 10 -7.41 -39.42 23.74
N GLY A 11 -7.26 -38.54 22.73
CA GLY A 11 -8.22 -37.51 22.26
C GLY A 11 -8.01 -36.13 22.90
N ASN A 12 -7.43 -35.10 22.28
CA ASN A 12 -7.65 -34.37 21.01
C ASN A 12 -8.93 -33.52 20.94
N GLY A 13 -8.73 -32.21 20.69
CA GLY A 13 -9.73 -31.16 20.45
C GLY A 13 -10.11 -30.41 21.73
N GLY A 14 -9.84 -29.13 21.94
CA GLY A 14 -9.69 -27.99 21.03
C GLY A 14 -10.55 -26.88 21.64
N GLY A 15 -10.00 -25.66 21.84
CA GLY A 15 -10.82 -24.54 22.32
C GLY A 15 -10.15 -23.52 23.25
N THR A 16 -8.87 -23.21 23.05
CA THR A 16 -8.33 -21.88 23.35
C THR A 16 -8.55 -21.03 22.08
N GLU A 17 -8.92 -19.76 22.07
CA GLU A 17 -8.99 -18.71 23.06
C GLU A 17 -9.94 -17.64 22.52
N ARG A 18 -10.53 -16.88 23.45
CA ARG A 18 -11.15 -15.58 23.18
C ARG A 18 -10.11 -14.66 22.55
N GLY A 19 -10.25 -14.38 21.26
CA GLY A 19 -9.45 -13.40 20.52
C GLY A 19 -10.36 -12.43 19.79
N ARG A 20 -10.71 -11.36 20.48
CA ARG A 20 -11.47 -10.19 20.03
C ARG A 20 -11.03 -9.71 18.63
N ALA A 21 -12.03 -9.49 17.78
CA ALA A 21 -11.88 -8.83 16.48
C ALA A 21 -11.09 -7.53 16.59
N ALA A 22 -9.99 -7.46 15.85
CA ALA A 22 -9.42 -6.24 15.33
C ALA A 22 -9.03 -6.52 13.88
N SER A 23 -9.69 -5.82 12.98
CA SER A 23 -9.47 -5.81 11.55
C SER A 23 -8.02 -5.49 11.22
N SER A 24 -7.27 -6.48 10.77
CA SER A 24 -6.20 -6.27 9.81
C SER A 24 -6.08 -7.55 8.99
N GLY A 25 -7.10 -7.78 8.17
CA GLY A 25 -6.89 -8.50 6.93
C GLY A 25 -5.93 -7.64 6.13
N ALA A 26 -4.63 -7.85 6.33
CA ALA A 26 -3.63 -7.43 5.38
C ALA A 26 -4.05 -8.07 4.07
N VAL A 27 -4.72 -7.29 3.22
CA VAL A 27 -4.92 -7.65 1.83
C VAL A 27 -3.52 -7.92 1.30
N PRO A 28 -3.14 -9.17 0.98
CA PRO A 28 -1.94 -9.37 0.21
C PRO A 28 -2.18 -8.58 -1.08
N TYR A 29 -1.28 -7.65 -1.40
CA TYR A 29 -1.36 -6.76 -2.57
C TYR A 29 -2.12 -7.46 -3.69
N GLY A 30 -3.34 -6.98 -3.91
CA GLY A 30 -4.43 -7.73 -4.49
C GLY A 30 -4.04 -8.38 -5.80
N VAL A 31 -4.57 -9.59 -5.99
CA VAL A 31 -4.94 -10.15 -7.29
C VAL A 31 -5.26 -9.00 -8.24
N SER A 32 -4.33 -8.71 -9.14
CA SER A 32 -4.56 -7.70 -10.17
C SER A 32 -5.21 -8.43 -11.33
N ASP A 33 -6.51 -8.18 -11.49
CA ASP A 33 -7.11 -8.09 -12.80
C ASP A 33 -6.09 -7.54 -13.80
N SER A 34 -5.92 -8.19 -14.95
CA SER A 34 -4.86 -7.93 -15.94
C SER A 34 -4.97 -6.58 -16.68
N ARG A 35 -5.57 -5.57 -16.05
CA ARG A 35 -5.66 -4.21 -16.57
C ARG A 35 -4.40 -3.46 -16.14
N ALA A 36 -3.61 -3.04 -17.13
CA ALA A 36 -2.45 -2.19 -16.88
C ALA A 36 -2.84 -0.98 -16.01
N PRO A 37 -1.98 -0.55 -15.06
CA PRO A 37 -2.24 0.62 -14.25
C PRO A 37 -2.49 1.85 -15.12
N ASP A 38 -3.47 2.69 -14.75
CA ASP A 38 -3.67 3.98 -15.39
C ASP A 38 -2.64 4.98 -14.85
N TYR A 39 -1.45 4.94 -15.43
CA TYR A 39 -0.32 5.80 -15.05
C TYR A 39 -0.63 7.29 -15.23
N ARG A 40 -1.53 7.64 -16.15
CA ARG A 40 -1.96 9.03 -16.34
C ARG A 40 -2.79 9.49 -15.15
N ALA A 41 -3.73 8.66 -14.69
CA ALA A 41 -4.50 8.94 -13.48
C ALA A 41 -3.59 8.99 -12.23
N ILE A 42 -2.58 8.13 -12.16
CA ILE A 42 -1.59 8.16 -11.07
C ILE A 42 -0.81 9.49 -11.10
N ALA A 43 -0.27 9.91 -12.24
CA ALA A 43 0.46 11.19 -12.35
C ALA A 43 -0.41 12.39 -11.91
N GLN A 44 -1.70 12.40 -12.26
CA GLN A 44 -2.64 13.42 -11.81
C GLN A 44 -2.82 13.43 -10.29
N GLN A 45 -2.83 12.26 -9.64
CA GLN A 45 -2.87 12.18 -8.18
C GLN A 45 -1.60 12.74 -7.55
N PHE A 46 -0.42 12.46 -8.11
CA PHE A 46 0.84 13.04 -7.67
C PHE A 46 0.83 14.57 -7.77
N ALA A 47 0.39 15.14 -8.90
CA ALA A 47 0.26 16.58 -9.07
C ALA A 47 -0.73 17.21 -8.06
N SER A 48 -1.86 16.54 -7.80
CA SER A 48 -2.83 17.00 -6.81
C SER A 48 -2.26 16.99 -5.39
N LEU A 49 -1.50 15.95 -5.02
CA LEU A 49 -0.84 15.88 -3.71
C LEU A 49 0.28 16.93 -3.59
N SER A 50 1.07 17.15 -4.65
CA SER A 50 2.07 18.22 -4.72
C SER A 50 1.44 19.57 -4.39
N ALA A 51 0.35 19.92 -5.07
CA ALA A 51 -0.35 21.18 -4.85
C ALA A 51 -0.90 21.31 -3.41
N ALA A 52 -1.37 20.21 -2.81
CA ALA A 52 -1.81 20.19 -1.42
C ALA A 52 -0.64 20.40 -0.43
N ALA A 53 0.48 19.71 -0.64
CA ALA A 53 1.68 19.84 0.16
C ALA A 53 2.27 21.25 0.08
N ALA A 54 2.36 21.86 -1.11
CA ALA A 54 2.85 23.22 -1.28
C ALA A 54 1.95 24.27 -0.61
N ARG A 55 0.63 24.09 -0.66
CA ARG A 55 -0.29 24.98 0.08
C ARG A 55 -0.06 24.88 1.59
N GLN A 56 0.11 23.65 2.09
CA GLN A 56 0.36 23.43 3.51
C GLN A 56 1.73 24.00 3.92
N ALA A 57 2.78 23.75 3.15
CA ALA A 57 4.13 24.27 3.37
C ALA A 57 4.13 25.80 3.51
N ARG A 58 3.42 26.51 2.62
CA ARG A 58 3.27 27.96 2.68
C ARG A 58 2.49 28.44 3.91
N ALA A 59 1.50 27.66 4.34
CA ALA A 59 0.70 28.00 5.51
C ALA A 59 1.47 27.80 6.82
N THR A 60 2.35 26.80 6.88
CA THR A 60 3.08 26.43 8.10
C THR A 60 4.53 26.91 8.14
N GLY A 61 5.10 27.31 7.00
CA GLY A 61 6.53 27.56 6.85
C GLY A 61 7.37 26.27 6.96
N ASP A 62 6.81 25.13 6.54
CA ASP A 62 7.47 23.82 6.65
C ASP A 62 8.23 23.47 5.37
N ASP A 63 9.55 23.57 5.44
CA ASP A 63 10.47 23.27 4.34
C ASP A 63 10.43 21.79 3.90
N GLU A 64 10.08 20.86 4.78
CA GLU A 64 9.98 19.44 4.43
C GLU A 64 8.72 19.18 3.59
N LEU A 65 7.63 19.89 3.86
CA LEU A 65 6.44 19.83 3.01
C LEU A 65 6.70 20.47 1.64
N GLU A 66 7.49 21.54 1.56
CA GLU A 66 7.89 22.15 0.28
C GLU A 66 8.75 21.16 -0.52
N ARG A 67 9.73 20.52 0.12
CA ARG A 67 10.54 19.46 -0.52
C ARG A 67 9.69 18.29 -0.98
N LEU A 68 8.71 17.87 -0.18
CA LEU A 68 7.78 16.81 -0.56
C LEU A 68 6.95 17.21 -1.77
N ALA A 69 6.40 18.43 -1.80
CA ALA A 69 5.64 18.94 -2.92
C ALA A 69 6.47 18.88 -4.21
N GLN A 70 7.69 19.40 -4.17
CA GLN A 70 8.59 19.38 -5.32
C GLN A 70 8.88 17.97 -5.84
N ARG A 71 9.10 17.00 -4.94
CA ARG A 71 9.35 15.59 -5.34
C ARG A 71 8.14 14.96 -6.00
N LEU A 72 6.93 15.23 -5.48
CA LEU A 72 5.69 14.71 -6.05
C LEU A 72 5.43 15.30 -7.43
N ASP A 73 5.71 16.59 -7.61
CA ASP A 73 5.59 17.30 -8.89
C ASP A 73 6.53 16.71 -9.95
N THR A 74 7.82 16.58 -9.62
CA THR A 74 8.82 15.96 -10.49
C THR A 74 8.44 14.51 -10.85
N CYS A 75 7.85 13.77 -9.91
CA CYS A 75 7.39 12.41 -10.17
C CYS A 75 6.19 12.38 -11.14
N ALA A 76 5.25 13.32 -11.01
CA ALA A 76 4.12 13.44 -11.93
C ALA A 76 4.60 13.72 -13.35
N ASP A 77 5.50 14.68 -13.52
CA ASP A 77 6.06 15.05 -14.82
C ASP A 77 6.82 13.90 -15.46
N ALA A 78 7.67 13.20 -14.70
CA ALA A 78 8.43 12.06 -15.21
C ALA A 78 7.51 10.94 -15.74
N ILE A 79 6.41 10.65 -15.05
CA ILE A 79 5.44 9.65 -15.51
C ILE A 79 4.77 10.09 -16.82
N LEU A 80 4.37 11.36 -16.93
CA LEU A 80 3.74 11.88 -18.14
C LEU A 80 4.69 11.88 -19.33
N ASP A 81 5.95 12.28 -19.11
CA ASP A 81 7.01 12.23 -20.10
C ASP A 81 7.25 10.80 -20.61
N ASP A 82 7.32 9.83 -19.71
CA ASP A 82 7.51 8.43 -20.08
C ASP A 82 6.33 7.88 -20.89
N LEU A 83 5.09 8.27 -20.54
CA LEU A 83 3.90 7.92 -21.32
C LEU A 83 3.91 8.53 -22.73
N ASP A 84 4.32 9.78 -22.87
CA ASP A 84 4.42 10.44 -24.17
C ASP A 84 5.54 9.84 -25.03
N ARG A 85 6.68 9.46 -24.43
CA ARG A 85 7.77 8.74 -25.09
C ARG A 85 7.31 7.37 -25.58
N GLU A 86 6.60 6.62 -24.75
CA GLU A 86 6.10 5.29 -25.12
C GLU A 86 5.05 5.37 -26.23
N ARG A 87 4.12 6.34 -26.14
CA ARG A 87 3.17 6.61 -27.23
C ARG A 87 3.89 6.87 -28.55
N THR A 88 4.95 7.67 -28.52
CA THR A 88 5.75 8.01 -29.71
C THR A 88 6.42 6.77 -30.32
N ARG A 89 6.99 5.89 -29.48
CA ARG A 89 7.60 4.63 -29.93
C ARG A 89 6.60 3.67 -30.57
N LEU A 90 5.37 3.61 -30.05
CA LEU A 90 4.32 2.74 -30.58
C LEU A 90 3.70 3.26 -31.88
N SER A 91 3.85 4.56 -32.18
CA SER A 91 3.33 5.19 -33.39
C SER A 91 4.33 5.27 -34.56
N ALA A 92 5.59 4.88 -34.34
CA ALA A 92 6.67 4.89 -35.33
C ALA A 92 6.86 3.52 -35.99
#